data_AF-A0A7V0VZZ5-F1
#
_entry.id   AF-A0A7V0VZZ5-F1
#
_cell.length_a   1.000
_cell.length_b   1.000
_cell.length_c   1.000
_cell.angle_alpha   90.00
_cell.angle_beta   90.00
_cell.angle_gamma   90.00
#
_symmetry.space_group_name_H-M   'P 1'
#
loop_
_entity.id
_entity.type
_entity.pdbx_description
1 polymer ?
#
loop_
_entity_poly.entity_id
_entity_poly.type
_entity_poly.pdbx_seq_one_letter_code
_entity_poly.pdbx_strand_id
1 'polypeptide(L)'
;CICAVSNLPISIAQRQKDQVSEVLKSKGLKADFEIINAPSRGQGTGTFIFTEFDKSIAGFSSLGVKGKRAEQVADEACESCLKFFESQMAIDEHLADQLIPLMALSKGVSRFTTSKISLHLLTNIHIAERFLPVKFHISAEKDQPGEVSVEGIGYEFN
;
A
#
# COMPACT_ATOMS: atom_id res chain seq x y z
N CYS A 1 13.02 5.09 -1.80
CA CYS A 1 13.01 4.03 -0.76
C CYS A 1 13.68 4.55 0.51
N ILE A 2 13.06 4.37 1.66
CA ILE A 2 13.58 4.73 2.97
C ILE A 2 13.88 3.44 3.74
N CYS A 3 15.09 3.33 4.28
CA CYS A 3 15.49 2.27 5.21
C CYS A 3 15.81 2.91 6.56
N ALA A 4 15.02 2.59 7.57
CA ALA A 4 15.07 3.26 8.86
C ALA A 4 15.49 2.32 9.99
N VAL A 5 16.20 2.88 10.97
CA VAL A 5 16.47 2.27 12.28
C VAL A 5 16.19 3.26 13.39
N SER A 6 15.90 2.76 14.57
CA SER A 6 15.81 3.51 15.82
C SER A 6 16.46 2.70 16.93
N ASN A 7 17.39 3.31 17.67
CA ASN A 7 18.12 2.67 18.77
C ASN A 7 18.75 1.31 18.40
N LEU A 8 19.16 1.16 17.15
CA LEU A 8 19.80 -0.02 16.58
C LEU A 8 20.98 0.39 15.70
N PRO A 9 21.98 -0.48 15.47
CA PRO A 9 23.10 -0.17 14.58
C PRO A 9 22.64 0.23 13.17
N ILE A 10 23.19 1.32 12.64
CA ILE A 10 22.87 1.85 11.30
C ILE A 10 23.16 0.84 10.17
N SER A 11 24.07 -0.11 10.41
CA SER A 11 24.37 -1.21 9.49
C SER A 11 23.17 -2.09 9.16
N ILE A 12 22.13 -2.11 10.01
CA ILE A 12 20.88 -2.81 9.72
C ILE A 12 20.12 -2.13 8.57
N ALA A 13 20.01 -0.79 8.59
CA ALA A 13 19.39 -0.04 7.50
C ALA A 13 20.21 -0.13 6.20
N GLN A 14 21.54 -0.20 6.31
CA GLN A 14 22.41 -0.42 5.15
C GLN A 14 22.14 -1.78 4.49
N ARG A 15 22.01 -2.86 5.28
CA ARG A 15 21.64 -4.19 4.77
C ARG A 15 20.27 -4.21 4.11
N GLN A 16 19.29 -3.51 4.68
CA GLN A 16 17.97 -3.34 4.05
C GLN A 16 18.10 -2.66 2.68
N LYS A 17 18.81 -1.53 2.62
CA LYS A 17 19.05 -0.78 1.37
C LYS A 17 19.70 -1.67 0.32
N ASP A 18 20.75 -2.40 0.68
CA ASP A 18 21.50 -3.24 -0.26
C ASP A 18 20.62 -4.34 -0.83
N GLN A 19 19.81 -4.98 0.03
CA GLN A 19 18.84 -5.99 -0.38
C GLN A 19 17.77 -5.42 -1.32
N VAL A 20 17.14 -4.29 -0.97
CA VAL A 20 16.14 -3.64 -1.85
C VAL A 20 16.76 -3.29 -3.20
N SER A 21 17.98 -2.72 -3.19
CA SER A 21 18.70 -2.39 -4.43
C SER A 21 18.94 -3.63 -5.30
N GLU A 22 19.36 -4.75 -4.72
CA GLU A 22 19.58 -5.99 -5.45
C GLU A 22 18.28 -6.53 -6.07
N VAL A 23 17.21 -6.62 -5.27
CA VAL A 23 15.91 -7.12 -5.72
C VAL A 23 15.34 -6.25 -6.84
N LEU A 24 15.32 -4.92 -6.68
CA LEU A 24 14.78 -4.02 -7.71
C LEU A 24 15.62 -4.03 -8.99
N LYS A 25 16.96 -4.06 -8.88
CA LYS A 25 17.84 -4.16 -10.06
C LYS A 25 17.60 -5.45 -10.83
N SER A 26 17.38 -6.57 -10.14
CA SER A 26 17.07 -7.85 -10.80
C SER A 26 15.78 -7.81 -11.64
N LYS A 27 14.88 -6.87 -11.34
CA LYS A 27 13.63 -6.60 -12.07
C LYS A 27 13.75 -5.45 -13.07
N GLY A 28 14.96 -4.93 -13.30
CA GLY A 28 15.20 -3.79 -14.20
C GLY A 28 14.72 -2.45 -13.65
N LEU A 29 14.42 -2.37 -12.35
CA LEU A 29 13.93 -1.18 -11.68
C LEU A 29 15.06 -0.40 -11.01
N LYS A 30 14.89 0.92 -10.93
CA LYS A 30 15.80 1.83 -10.22
C LYS A 30 15.03 2.50 -9.09
N ALA A 31 15.74 2.80 -8.01
CA ALA A 31 15.20 3.53 -6.88
C ALA A 31 16.26 4.44 -6.28
N ASP A 32 15.83 5.59 -5.78
CA ASP A 32 16.61 6.41 -4.88
C ASP A 32 16.47 5.92 -3.44
N PHE A 33 17.51 6.11 -2.64
CA PHE A 33 17.60 5.55 -1.29
C PHE A 33 17.95 6.60 -0.26
N GLU A 34 17.24 6.55 0.86
CA GLU A 34 17.54 7.30 2.06
C GLU A 34 17.68 6.34 3.25
N ILE A 35 18.75 6.51 4.04
CA ILE A 35 18.94 5.79 5.29
C ILE A 35 18.67 6.77 6.43
N ILE A 36 17.72 6.41 7.30
CA ILE A 36 17.27 7.28 8.39
C ILE A 36 17.55 6.63 9.74
N ASN A 37 18.19 7.37 10.65
CA ASN A 37 18.20 7.05 12.07
C ASN A 37 17.08 7.83 12.75
N ALA A 38 15.90 7.22 12.84
CA ALA A 38 14.69 7.87 13.32
C ALA A 38 14.65 7.89 14.85
N PRO A 39 14.30 9.03 15.48
CA PRO A 39 14.16 9.11 16.93
C PRO A 39 12.99 8.25 17.42
N SER A 40 13.21 7.44 18.46
CA SER A 40 12.16 6.63 19.09
C SER A 40 12.49 6.31 20.55
N ARG A 41 11.46 5.99 21.34
CA ARG A 41 11.61 5.47 22.71
C ARG A 41 12.00 3.99 22.73
N GLY A 42 11.77 3.27 21.63
CA GLY A 42 12.02 1.83 21.51
C GLY A 42 13.04 1.50 20.43
N GLN A 43 13.41 0.22 20.34
CA GLN A 43 14.19 -0.31 19.24
C GLN A 43 13.29 -0.64 18.06
N GLY A 44 13.73 -0.32 16.85
CA GLY A 44 12.95 -0.61 15.65
C GLY A 44 13.76 -0.48 14.37
N THR A 45 13.29 -1.14 13.33
CA THR A 45 13.79 -0.97 11.97
C THR A 45 12.66 -1.20 10.98
N GLY A 46 12.74 -0.61 9.80
CA GLY A 46 11.72 -0.77 8.78
C GLY A 46 12.21 -0.34 7.41
N THR A 47 11.56 -0.86 6.38
CA THR A 47 11.77 -0.47 4.99
C THR A 47 10.46 0.09 4.44
N PHE A 48 10.54 1.21 3.74
CA PHE A 48 9.42 1.86 3.07
C PHE A 48 9.78 2.18 1.63
N ILE A 49 9.06 1.58 0.69
CA ILE A 49 9.20 1.81 -0.74
C ILE A 49 8.00 2.65 -1.17
N PHE A 50 8.26 3.82 -1.73
CA PHE A 50 7.26 4.63 -2.39
C PHE A 50 7.52 4.61 -3.89
N THR A 51 6.44 4.64 -4.66
CA THR A 51 6.45 4.59 -6.13
C THR A 51 5.58 5.72 -6.63
N GLU A 52 6.09 6.48 -7.59
CA GLU A 52 5.41 7.64 -8.17
C GLU A 52 5.12 7.34 -9.64
N PHE A 53 3.86 7.56 -10.02
CA PHE A 53 3.36 7.45 -11.38
C PHE A 53 2.75 8.79 -11.79
N ASP A 54 2.44 8.97 -13.08
CA ASP A 54 1.90 10.22 -13.61
C ASP A 54 0.70 10.79 -12.83
N LYS A 55 -0.13 9.93 -12.24
CA LYS A 55 -1.39 10.31 -11.56
C LYS A 55 -1.63 9.62 -10.23
N SER A 56 -0.70 8.82 -9.74
CA SER A 56 -0.87 8.06 -8.50
C SER A 56 0.44 7.83 -7.78
N ILE A 57 0.34 7.56 -6.49
CA ILE A 57 1.45 7.17 -5.63
C ILE A 57 1.02 5.90 -4.91
N ALA A 58 1.92 4.94 -4.79
CA ALA A 58 1.71 3.75 -3.98
C ALA A 58 2.88 3.53 -3.02
N GLY A 59 2.57 3.05 -1.81
CA GLY A 59 3.52 2.84 -0.73
C GLY A 59 3.49 1.41 -0.20
N PHE A 60 4.67 0.84 0.02
CA PHE A 60 4.86 -0.54 0.48
C PHE A 60 5.84 -0.55 1.64
N SER A 61 5.54 -1.31 2.69
CA SER A 61 6.36 -1.28 3.89
C SER A 61 6.49 -2.64 4.54
N SER A 62 7.57 -2.83 5.29
CA SER A 62 7.71 -3.93 6.23
C SER A 62 8.49 -3.45 7.46
N LEU A 63 8.09 -3.96 8.62
CA LEU A 63 8.72 -3.68 9.89
C LEU A 63 9.59 -4.86 10.35
N GLY A 64 10.69 -4.51 11.00
CA GLY A 64 11.53 -5.45 11.72
C GLY A 64 10.86 -5.92 12.99
N VAL A 65 11.09 -7.19 13.32
CA VAL A 65 10.74 -7.79 14.60
C VAL A 65 11.94 -8.55 15.14
N LYS A 66 11.98 -8.82 16.44
CA LYS A 66 13.10 -9.53 17.07
C LYS A 66 13.28 -10.90 16.40
N GLY A 67 14.51 -11.20 15.98
CA GLY A 67 14.87 -12.44 15.31
C GLY A 67 14.67 -12.43 13.78
N LYS A 68 13.97 -11.43 13.22
CA LYS A 68 13.84 -11.26 11.77
C LYS A 68 15.06 -10.56 11.19
N ARG A 69 15.59 -11.10 10.10
CA ARG A 69 16.75 -10.54 9.41
C ARG A 69 16.40 -9.23 8.71
N ALA A 70 17.40 -8.34 8.59
CA ALA A 70 17.28 -7.08 7.88
C ALA A 70 16.88 -7.28 6.41
N GLU A 71 17.48 -8.28 5.75
CA GLU A 71 17.17 -8.62 4.35
C GLU A 71 15.72 -9.08 4.20
N GLN A 72 15.21 -9.90 5.12
CA GLN A 72 13.81 -10.34 5.08
C GLN A 72 12.83 -9.16 5.22
N VAL A 73 13.15 -8.14 6.02
CA VAL A 73 12.34 -6.91 6.08
C VAL A 73 12.32 -6.20 4.72
N ALA A 74 13.47 -6.11 4.06
CA ALA A 74 13.55 -5.55 2.71
C ALA A 74 12.78 -6.39 1.67
N ASP A 75 12.92 -7.71 1.72
CA ASP A 75 12.26 -8.65 0.80
C ASP A 75 10.75 -8.55 0.85
N GLU A 76 10.15 -8.50 2.04
CA GLU A 76 8.69 -8.38 2.20
C GLU A 76 8.14 -7.04 1.67
N ALA A 77 8.90 -5.94 1.84
CA ALA A 77 8.52 -4.65 1.27
C ALA A 77 8.61 -4.69 -0.27
N CYS A 78 9.67 -5.31 -0.82
CA CYS A 78 9.82 -5.51 -2.25
C CYS A 78 8.75 -6.43 -2.83
N GLU A 79 8.41 -7.51 -2.15
CA GLU A 79 7.39 -8.47 -2.59
C GLU A 79 6.02 -7.77 -2.72
N SER A 80 5.64 -6.97 -1.72
CA SER A 80 4.41 -6.18 -1.78
C SER A 80 4.41 -5.20 -2.96
N CYS A 81 5.52 -4.49 -3.18
CA CYS A 81 5.68 -3.55 -4.28
C CYS A 81 5.60 -4.24 -5.66
N LEU A 82 6.29 -5.37 -5.82
CA LEU A 82 6.33 -6.10 -7.08
C LEU A 82 4.99 -6.76 -7.39
N LYS A 83 4.29 -7.31 -6.39
CA LYS A 83 2.91 -7.81 -6.56
C LYS A 83 1.97 -6.70 -7.05
N PHE A 84 2.11 -5.50 -6.52
CA PHE A 84 1.33 -4.35 -7.02
C PHE A 84 1.65 -4.05 -8.49
N PHE A 85 2.93 -4.01 -8.88
CA PHE A 85 3.31 -3.81 -10.28
C PHE A 85 2.78 -4.90 -11.21
N GLU A 86 2.85 -6.16 -10.78
CA GLU A 86 2.33 -7.32 -11.53
C GLU A 86 0.81 -7.23 -11.73
N SER A 87 0.07 -6.61 -10.80
CA SER A 87 -1.38 -6.46 -10.91
C SER A 87 -1.82 -5.52 -12.05
N GLN A 88 -0.96 -4.57 -12.46
CA GLN A 88 -1.28 -3.51 -13.43
C GLN A 88 -2.51 -2.66 -13.07
N MET A 89 -2.83 -2.55 -11.77
CA MET A 89 -3.97 -1.79 -11.28
C MET A 89 -3.56 -0.40 -10.81
N ALA A 90 -4.51 0.54 -10.81
CA ALA A 90 -4.26 1.94 -10.47
C ALA A 90 -3.88 2.19 -9.00
N ILE A 91 -4.43 1.42 -8.05
CA ILE A 91 -4.22 1.63 -6.61
C ILE A 91 -3.94 0.34 -5.83
N ASP A 92 -3.21 0.44 -4.73
CA ASP A 92 -2.91 -0.68 -3.83
C ASP A 92 -4.14 -1.11 -3.00
N GLU A 93 -4.04 -2.25 -2.31
CA GLU A 93 -5.14 -2.82 -1.53
C GLU A 93 -5.51 -1.98 -0.29
N HIS A 94 -4.56 -1.22 0.28
CA HIS A 94 -4.81 -0.40 1.46
C HIS A 94 -5.51 0.91 1.11
N LEU A 95 -5.11 1.57 0.01
CA LEU A 95 -5.81 2.77 -0.46
C LEU A 95 -7.24 2.45 -0.92
N ALA A 96 -7.45 1.28 -1.56
CA ALA A 96 -8.77 0.85 -2.00
C ALA A 96 -9.81 0.86 -0.86
N ASP A 97 -9.43 0.33 0.30
CA ASP A 97 -10.29 0.28 1.49
C ASP A 97 -10.66 1.68 1.99
N GLN A 98 -9.72 2.63 1.92
CA GLN A 98 -9.86 3.99 2.41
C GLN A 98 -10.73 4.87 1.51
N LEU A 99 -10.83 4.56 0.21
CA LEU A 99 -11.62 5.35 -0.74
C LEU A 99 -13.13 5.11 -0.62
N ILE A 100 -13.55 3.98 -0.05
CA ILE A 100 -14.96 3.57 -0.02
C ILE A 100 -15.91 4.64 0.56
N PRO A 101 -15.64 5.24 1.75
CA PRO A 101 -16.53 6.27 2.29
C PRO A 101 -16.58 7.52 1.41
N LEU A 102 -15.44 7.93 0.84
CA LEU A 102 -15.35 9.10 -0.02
C LEU A 102 -16.15 8.89 -1.32
N MET A 103 -16.03 7.72 -1.93
CA MET A 103 -16.80 7.37 -3.13
C MET A 103 -18.30 7.33 -2.86
N ALA A 104 -18.72 6.76 -1.73
CA ALA A 104 -20.14 6.70 -1.35
C ALA A 104 -20.75 8.09 -1.11
N LEU A 105 -19.96 9.04 -0.59
CA LEU A 105 -20.39 10.42 -0.35
C LEU A 105 -20.27 11.32 -1.59
N SER A 106 -19.40 10.97 -2.54
CA SER A 106 -19.15 11.77 -3.75
C SER A 106 -20.41 11.97 -4.59
N LYS A 107 -20.42 13.01 -5.43
CA LYS A 107 -21.47 13.23 -6.42
C LYS A 107 -21.15 12.50 -7.71
N GLY A 108 -22.10 11.70 -8.20
CA GLY A 108 -21.99 10.98 -9.47
C GLY A 108 -21.25 9.64 -9.34
N VAL A 109 -20.76 9.12 -10.46
CA VAL A 109 -20.13 7.80 -10.53
C VAL A 109 -18.64 7.90 -10.21
N SER A 110 -18.23 7.17 -9.17
CA SER A 110 -16.83 6.95 -8.81
C SER A 110 -16.40 5.52 -9.19
N ARG A 111 -15.16 5.36 -9.65
CA ARG A 111 -14.59 4.05 -10.04
C ARG A 111 -13.07 4.03 -9.86
N PHE A 112 -12.54 2.89 -9.42
CA PHE A 112 -11.10 2.60 -9.43
C PHE A 112 -10.83 1.12 -9.71
N THR A 113 -9.59 0.80 -10.09
CA THR A 113 -9.06 -0.57 -10.14
C THR A 113 -8.02 -0.77 -9.04
N THR A 114 -8.10 -1.86 -8.29
CA THR A 114 -7.17 -2.18 -7.19
C THR A 114 -6.44 -3.51 -7.42
N SER A 115 -5.21 -3.59 -6.93
CA SER A 115 -4.37 -4.79 -7.01
C SER A 115 -4.98 -6.02 -6.32
N LYS A 116 -5.94 -5.83 -5.40
CA LYS A 116 -6.59 -6.93 -4.71
C LYS A 116 -7.93 -6.54 -4.08
N ILE A 117 -8.97 -7.34 -4.35
CA ILE A 117 -10.23 -7.29 -3.60
C ILE A 117 -10.02 -7.92 -2.22
N SER A 118 -9.64 -7.10 -1.24
CA SER A 118 -9.32 -7.54 0.11
C SER A 118 -10.59 -7.84 0.93
N LEU A 119 -10.46 -8.60 2.04
CA LEU A 119 -11.58 -8.79 2.97
C LEU A 119 -11.99 -7.46 3.66
N HIS A 120 -11.00 -6.59 3.91
CA HIS A 120 -11.24 -5.28 4.50
C HIS A 120 -12.04 -4.40 3.51
N LEU A 121 -11.73 -4.45 2.21
CA LEU A 121 -12.46 -3.76 1.15
C LEU A 121 -13.94 -4.16 1.14
N LEU A 122 -14.18 -5.46 1.10
CA LEU A 122 -15.52 -6.04 1.10
C LEU A 122 -16.30 -5.65 2.36
N THR A 123 -15.62 -5.64 3.51
CA THR A 123 -16.23 -5.23 4.78
C THR A 123 -16.58 -3.74 4.76
N ASN A 124 -15.67 -2.87 4.30
CA ASN A 124 -15.92 -1.43 4.19
C ASN A 124 -17.07 -1.12 3.23
N ILE A 125 -17.14 -1.81 2.08
CA ILE A 125 -18.26 -1.71 1.14
C ILE A 125 -19.57 -2.10 1.82
N HIS A 126 -19.61 -3.27 2.47
CA HIS A 126 -20.80 -3.75 3.18
C HIS A 126 -21.27 -2.78 4.27
N ILE A 127 -20.33 -2.18 5.00
CA ILE A 127 -20.65 -1.17 6.01
C ILE A 127 -21.19 0.10 5.35
N ALA A 128 -20.56 0.61 4.29
CA ALA A 128 -21.04 1.81 3.59
C ALA A 128 -22.46 1.64 3.04
N GLU A 129 -22.78 0.48 2.43
CA GLU A 129 -24.13 0.16 1.93
C GLU A 129 -25.18 0.03 3.04
N ARG A 130 -24.78 -0.19 4.30
CA ARG A 130 -25.71 -0.19 5.45
C ARG A 130 -26.04 1.21 5.97
N PHE A 131 -25.10 2.15 5.84
CA PHE A 131 -25.26 3.50 6.35
C PHE A 131 -25.80 4.47 5.29
N LEU A 132 -25.55 4.21 4.01
CA LEU A 132 -25.87 5.09 2.90
C LEU A 132 -26.68 4.33 1.83
N PRO A 133 -27.62 5.00 1.14
CA PRO A 133 -28.40 4.41 0.06
C PRO A 133 -27.58 4.30 -1.24
N VAL A 134 -26.47 3.56 -1.19
CA VAL A 134 -25.57 3.31 -2.33
C VAL A 134 -25.46 1.81 -2.59
N LYS A 135 -25.05 1.45 -3.82
CA LYS A 135 -24.71 0.08 -4.18
C LYS A 135 -23.38 0.04 -4.90
N PHE A 136 -22.42 -0.70 -4.35
CA PHE A 136 -21.13 -0.91 -4.97
C PHE A 136 -21.19 -2.10 -5.94
N HIS A 137 -20.45 -1.95 -7.04
CA HIS A 137 -20.19 -3.01 -8.01
C HIS A 137 -18.72 -3.40 -7.96
N ILE A 138 -18.45 -4.70 -7.92
CA ILE A 138 -17.11 -5.28 -7.85
C ILE A 138 -16.95 -6.25 -9.01
N SER A 139 -15.87 -6.13 -9.79
CA SER A 139 -15.67 -6.92 -11.01
C SER A 139 -14.95 -8.27 -10.81
N ALA A 140 -14.50 -8.58 -9.60
CA ALA A 140 -13.64 -9.74 -9.31
C ALA A 140 -13.94 -10.36 -7.94
N GLU A 141 -13.49 -11.59 -7.76
CA GLU A 141 -13.58 -12.32 -6.49
C GLU A 141 -12.54 -11.84 -5.48
N LYS A 142 -12.73 -12.24 -4.21
CA LYS A 142 -11.78 -11.97 -3.14
C LYS A 142 -10.37 -12.48 -3.49
N ASP A 143 -9.37 -11.69 -3.10
CA ASP A 143 -7.95 -11.92 -3.33
C ASP A 143 -7.50 -11.86 -4.80
N GLN A 144 -8.36 -11.40 -5.72
CA GLN A 144 -8.03 -11.11 -7.11
C GLN A 144 -7.94 -9.60 -7.37
N PRO A 145 -7.14 -9.14 -8.35
CA PRO A 145 -7.22 -7.77 -8.86
C PRO A 145 -8.61 -7.48 -9.45
N GLY A 146 -9.12 -6.27 -9.28
CA GLY A 146 -10.47 -5.95 -9.75
C GLY A 146 -10.83 -4.48 -9.71
N GLU A 147 -11.97 -4.17 -10.29
CA GLU A 147 -12.56 -2.84 -10.33
C GLU A 147 -13.67 -2.71 -9.26
N VAL A 148 -13.73 -1.54 -8.64
CA VAL A 148 -14.81 -1.12 -7.74
C VAL A 148 -15.45 0.14 -8.29
N SER A 149 -16.78 0.19 -8.33
CA SER A 149 -17.52 1.41 -8.70
C SER A 149 -18.80 1.59 -7.90
N VAL A 150 -19.26 2.84 -7.81
CA VAL A 150 -20.48 3.23 -7.10
C VAL A 150 -20.99 4.55 -7.64
N GLU A 151 -22.31 4.74 -7.65
CA GLU A 151 -22.92 6.07 -7.75
C GLU A 151 -23.11 6.60 -6.31
N GLY A 152 -22.37 7.65 -5.97
CA GLY A 152 -22.40 8.23 -4.63
C GLY A 152 -23.61 9.15 -4.42
N ILE A 153 -23.93 9.43 -3.15
CA ILE A 153 -25.13 10.18 -2.76
C ILE A 153 -25.06 11.68 -3.05
N GLY A 154 -23.89 12.20 -3.40
CA GLY A 154 -23.67 13.65 -3.57
C GLY A 154 -23.87 14.43 -2.28
N TYR A 155 -23.21 14.03 -1.21
CA TYR A 155 -23.29 14.69 0.09
C TYR A 155 -22.66 16.09 0.04
N GLU A 156 -23.39 17.10 0.50
CA GLU A 156 -22.93 18.49 0.62
C GLU A 156 -22.78 18.85 2.10
N PHE A 157 -21.59 19.34 2.49
CA PHE A 157 -21.36 19.86 3.84
C PHE A 157 -22.03 21.23 3.96
N ASN A 158 -23.08 21.32 4.77
CA ASN A 158 -23.69 22.59 5.17
C ASN A 158 -22.91 23.29 6.28
#